data_AF-A0A3M1X9Q2-F1
#
_entry.id   AF-A0A3M1X9Q2-F1
#
_cell.length_a   1.000
_cell.length_b   1.000
_cell.length_c   1.000
_cell.angle_alpha   90.00
_cell.angle_beta   90.00
_cell.angle_gamma   90.00
#
_symmetry.space_group_name_H-M   'P 1'
#
loop_
_entity.id
_entity.type
_entity.pdbx_description
1 polymer ?
#
loop_
_entity_poly.entity_id
_entity_poly.type
_entity_poly.pdbx_seq_one_letter_code
_entity_poly.pdbx_strand_id
1 'polypeptide(L)'
;MEVARFWRTTGQRYRLIGEVCPNCGKRLFPPRDVCPVCAKEARAPFTFSGRGEVYSYSTVHVPPQGFEKFAPYTVALVRLAEGPLVTAQLTDVDEAEIYIGMPVEMVTRVLREDGERGMLVYGYKFRPARPVRDDASPSVTEPAHVPQPAESAPPEGEPAAAQPVMA
;
A
#
# COMPACT_ATOMS: atom_id res chain seq x y z
N MET A 1 9.80 -20.19 3.98
CA MET A 1 8.89 -20.20 2.81
C MET A 1 8.00 -18.95 2.86
N GLU A 2 8.61 -17.77 2.86
CA GLU A 2 7.91 -16.51 3.18
C GLU A 2 7.52 -15.69 1.94
N VAL A 3 8.32 -15.78 0.87
CA VAL A 3 8.17 -14.96 -0.35
C VAL A 3 6.81 -15.17 -1.02
N ALA A 4 6.40 -16.43 -1.23
CA ALA A 4 5.14 -16.73 -1.91
C ALA A 4 3.91 -16.31 -1.08
N ARG A 5 4.01 -16.32 0.26
CA ARG A 5 2.95 -15.81 1.15
C ARG A 5 2.85 -14.30 1.05
N PHE A 6 3.99 -13.61 1.09
CA PHE A 6 4.02 -12.16 0.95
C PHE A 6 3.42 -11.71 -0.37
N TRP A 7 3.87 -12.29 -1.48
CA TRP A 7 3.40 -11.94 -2.83
C TRP A 7 1.87 -12.01 -2.95
N ARG A 8 1.23 -13.08 -2.46
CA ARG A 8 -0.23 -13.25 -2.47
C ARG A 8 -0.97 -12.22 -1.62
N THR A 9 -0.33 -11.66 -0.60
CA THR A 9 -0.94 -10.70 0.33
C THR A 9 -0.57 -9.24 0.04
N THR A 10 0.16 -8.97 -1.05
CA THR A 10 0.60 -7.61 -1.43
C THR A 10 -0.58 -6.64 -1.55
N GLY A 11 -1.69 -7.05 -2.18
CA GLY A 11 -2.87 -6.20 -2.36
C GLY A 11 -3.45 -5.69 -1.04
N GLN A 12 -3.68 -6.60 -0.08
CA GLN A 12 -4.18 -6.25 1.25
C GLN A 12 -3.15 -5.49 2.10
N ARG A 13 -1.85 -5.76 1.95
CA ARG A 13 -0.80 -5.11 2.74
C ARG A 13 -0.50 -3.69 2.29
N TYR A 14 -0.53 -3.43 0.99
CA TYR A 14 -0.08 -2.15 0.42
C TYR A 14 -1.22 -1.15 0.24
N ARG A 15 -2.43 -1.67 -0.04
CA ARG A 15 -3.58 -0.85 -0.45
C ARG A 15 -4.82 -1.12 0.39
N LEU A 16 -4.70 -1.89 1.48
CA LEU A 16 -5.83 -2.35 2.28
C LEU A 16 -6.98 -2.90 1.42
N ILE A 17 -6.67 -3.70 0.40
CA ILE A 17 -7.69 -4.36 -0.40
C ILE A 17 -8.24 -5.54 0.40
N GLY A 18 -9.50 -5.45 0.79
CA GLY A 18 -10.30 -6.56 1.29
C GLY A 18 -11.44 -6.84 0.34
N GLU A 19 -12.60 -7.18 0.91
CA GLU A 19 -13.78 -7.56 0.12
C GLU A 19 -15.06 -6.96 0.71
N VAL A 20 -16.10 -6.90 -0.11
CA VAL A 20 -17.48 -6.67 0.31
C VAL A 20 -18.31 -7.90 -0.06
N CYS A 21 -19.10 -8.41 0.87
CA CYS A 21 -20.01 -9.50 0.56
C CYS A 21 -21.18 -8.96 -0.29
N PRO A 22 -21.40 -9.47 -1.51
CA PRO A 22 -22.49 -8.99 -2.37
C PRO A 22 -23.88 -9.35 -1.82
N ASN A 23 -23.96 -10.30 -0.89
CA ASN A 23 -25.21 -10.80 -0.35
C ASN A 23 -25.73 -10.01 0.86
N CYS A 24 -24.84 -9.52 1.72
CA CYS A 24 -25.21 -8.81 2.95
C CYS A 24 -24.54 -7.44 3.11
N GLY A 25 -23.72 -7.02 2.14
CA GLY A 25 -23.01 -5.73 2.16
C GLY A 25 -21.89 -5.63 3.21
N LYS A 26 -21.60 -6.71 3.96
CA LYS A 26 -20.55 -6.67 4.98
C LYS A 26 -19.18 -6.50 4.33
N ARG A 27 -18.44 -5.48 4.76
CA ARG A 27 -17.03 -5.25 4.39
C ARG A 27 -16.14 -6.12 5.26
N LEU A 28 -15.22 -6.83 4.62
CA LEU A 28 -14.39 -7.87 5.21
C LEU A 28 -12.92 -7.51 4.98
N PHE A 29 -12.18 -7.47 6.08
CA PHE A 29 -10.74 -7.34 6.06
C PHE A 29 -10.15 -8.22 7.17
N PRO A 30 -9.17 -9.10 6.88
CA PRO A 30 -8.63 -9.46 5.56
C PRO A 30 -9.69 -10.04 4.59
N PRO A 31 -9.41 -10.09 3.27
CA PRO A 31 -10.30 -10.74 2.30
C PRO A 31 -10.49 -12.23 2.64
N ARG A 32 -11.69 -12.76 2.37
CA ARG A 32 -12.13 -14.13 2.70
C ARG A 32 -13.12 -14.63 1.65
N ASP A 33 -12.87 -15.82 1.12
CA ASP A 33 -13.76 -16.51 0.15
C ASP A 33 -15.20 -16.67 0.63
N VAL A 34 -15.42 -16.84 1.94
CA VAL A 34 -16.73 -17.07 2.56
C VAL A 34 -17.02 -16.01 3.62
N CYS A 35 -18.18 -15.36 3.51
CA CYS A 35 -18.64 -14.36 4.46
C CYS A 35 -18.95 -15.00 5.83
N PRO A 36 -18.36 -14.54 6.93
CA PRO A 36 -18.65 -15.07 8.26
C PRO A 36 -20.04 -14.71 8.79
N VAL A 37 -20.76 -13.78 8.13
CA VAL A 37 -22.09 -13.31 8.57
C VAL A 37 -23.21 -14.12 7.92
N CYS A 38 -23.14 -14.34 6.60
CA CYS A 38 -24.22 -15.00 5.85
C CYS A 38 -23.82 -16.36 5.25
N ALA A 39 -22.57 -16.81 5.47
CA ALA A 39 -22.00 -18.07 4.95
C ALA A 39 -22.02 -18.21 3.42
N LYS A 40 -22.31 -17.13 2.68
CA LYS A 40 -22.23 -17.08 1.22
C LYS A 40 -20.87 -16.59 0.75
N GLU A 41 -20.60 -16.77 -0.53
CA GLU A 41 -19.38 -16.30 -1.19
C GLU A 41 -19.20 -14.78 -1.02
N ALA A 42 -17.98 -14.39 -0.63
CA ALA A 42 -17.54 -13.00 -0.58
C ALA A 42 -16.30 -12.88 -1.47
N ARG A 43 -16.49 -12.38 -2.69
CA ARG A 43 -15.41 -12.25 -3.68
C ARG A 43 -15.37 -10.91 -4.40
N ALA A 44 -16.20 -9.95 -3.99
CA ALA A 44 -16.17 -8.63 -4.59
C ALA A 44 -15.07 -7.80 -3.90
N PRO A 45 -14.00 -7.38 -4.62
CA PRO A 45 -12.91 -6.62 -4.03
C PRO A 45 -13.38 -5.25 -3.54
N PHE A 46 -12.85 -4.81 -2.40
CA PHE A 46 -13.14 -3.50 -1.82
C PHE A 46 -11.87 -2.86 -1.26
N THR A 47 -11.58 -1.63 -1.69
CA THR A 47 -10.44 -0.85 -1.21
C THR A 47 -10.88 0.02 -0.04
N PHE A 48 -10.28 -0.20 1.13
CA PHE A 48 -10.55 0.60 2.32
C PHE A 48 -9.80 1.94 2.24
N SER A 49 -10.39 3.00 2.80
CA SER A 49 -9.81 4.36 2.80
C SER A 49 -8.48 4.45 3.56
N GLY A 50 -8.22 3.51 4.47
CA GLY A 50 -7.09 3.55 5.37
C GLY A 50 -7.25 4.55 6.52
N ARG A 51 -8.42 5.16 6.67
CA ARG A 51 -8.74 5.99 7.84
C ARG A 51 -9.38 5.13 8.93
N GLY A 52 -9.10 5.46 10.18
CA GLY A 52 -9.69 4.77 11.32
C GLY A 52 -9.41 5.47 12.63
N GLU A 53 -9.72 4.78 13.71
CA GLU A 53 -9.48 5.22 15.09
C GLU A 53 -8.84 4.10 15.91
N VAL A 54 -8.01 4.48 16.88
CA VAL A 54 -7.42 3.52 17.83
C VAL A 54 -8.52 2.94 18.71
N TYR A 55 -8.83 1.66 18.54
CA TYR A 55 -9.80 0.95 19.37
C TYR A 55 -9.19 0.46 20.69
N SER A 56 -7.95 -0.02 20.64
CA SER A 56 -7.16 -0.44 21.80
C SER A 56 -5.68 -0.49 21.41
N TYR A 57 -4.76 -0.35 22.36
CA TYR A 57 -3.32 -0.41 22.08
C TYR A 57 -2.51 -0.98 23.25
N SER A 58 -1.29 -1.42 22.95
CA SER A 58 -0.29 -1.84 23.93
C SER A 58 1.10 -1.54 23.39
N THR A 59 1.98 -1.06 24.26
CA THR A 59 3.40 -0.88 23.94
C THR A 59 4.18 -2.13 24.26
N VAL A 60 5.03 -2.56 23.33
CA VAL A 60 5.95 -3.68 23.51
C VAL A 60 7.32 -3.12 23.84
N HIS A 61 7.73 -3.25 25.11
CA HIS A 61 9.07 -2.83 25.57
C HIS A 61 10.12 -3.93 25.45
N VAL A 62 9.72 -5.20 25.60
CA VAL A 62 10.59 -6.37 25.47
C VAL A 62 10.17 -7.15 24.23
N PRO A 63 10.79 -6.87 23.06
CA PRO A 63 10.40 -7.49 21.81
C PRO A 63 10.93 -8.93 21.70
N PRO A 64 10.33 -9.77 20.85
CA PRO A 64 10.90 -11.05 20.48
C PRO A 64 12.21 -10.88 19.69
N GLN A 65 13.00 -11.95 19.61
CA GLN A 65 14.25 -11.96 18.88
C GLN A 65 14.08 -11.51 17.42
N GLY A 66 14.95 -10.61 16.95
CA GLY A 66 14.92 -10.02 15.60
C GLY A 66 14.07 -8.76 15.46
N PHE A 67 13.40 -8.31 16.53
CA PHE A 67 12.61 -7.07 16.57
C PHE A 67 13.17 -6.04 17.56
N GLU A 68 14.36 -6.27 18.10
CA GLU A 68 15.03 -5.43 19.10
C GLU A 68 15.16 -3.99 18.62
N LYS A 69 15.46 -3.80 17.33
CA LYS A 69 15.63 -2.48 16.71
C LYS A 69 14.35 -1.62 16.66
N PHE A 70 13.18 -2.23 16.87
CA PHE A 70 11.91 -1.53 16.82
C PHE A 70 11.38 -1.19 18.22
N ALA A 71 11.97 -1.71 19.29
CA ALA A 71 11.50 -1.43 20.64
C ALA A 71 11.95 -0.04 21.14
N PRO A 72 11.10 0.67 21.89
CA PRO A 72 9.69 0.34 22.13
C PRO A 72 8.82 0.62 20.89
N TYR A 73 7.84 -0.25 20.62
CA TYR A 73 6.82 0.00 19.60
C TYR A 73 5.41 -0.26 20.13
N THR A 74 4.47 0.60 19.74
CA THR A 74 3.05 0.42 20.08
C THR A 74 2.33 -0.35 18.97
N VAL A 75 1.61 -1.40 19.37
CA VAL A 75 0.66 -2.11 18.52
C VAL A 75 -0.74 -1.68 18.91
N ALA A 76 -1.58 -1.41 17.91
CA ALA A 76 -2.97 -1.04 18.10
C ALA A 76 -3.91 -1.94 17.31
N LEU A 77 -5.10 -2.14 17.87
CA LEU A 77 -6.30 -2.48 17.12
C LEU A 77 -6.88 -1.17 16.60
N VAL A 78 -6.92 -1.03 15.28
CA VAL A 78 -7.49 0.14 14.61
C VAL A 78 -8.85 -0.24 14.04
N ARG A 79 -9.89 0.51 14.41
CA ARG A 79 -11.21 0.40 13.77
C ARG A 79 -11.20 1.25 12.52
N LEU A 80 -11.23 0.61 11.36
CA LEU A 80 -11.36 1.32 10.09
C LEU A 80 -12.72 2.03 10.02
N ALA A 81 -12.77 3.17 9.32
CA ALA A 81 -14.01 3.92 9.11
C ALA A 81 -15.12 3.07 8.49
N GLU A 82 -14.74 2.07 7.69
CA GLU A 82 -15.65 1.14 7.05
C GLU A 82 -16.12 -0.03 7.92
N GLY A 83 -15.58 -0.17 9.14
CA GLY A 83 -16.07 -1.09 10.17
C GLY A 83 -15.08 -2.15 10.69
N PRO A 84 -14.23 -2.81 9.86
CA PRO A 84 -13.33 -3.85 10.36
C PRO A 84 -12.29 -3.34 11.35
N LEU A 85 -11.88 -4.23 12.26
CA LEU A 85 -10.75 -4.03 13.16
C LEU A 85 -9.49 -4.65 12.55
N VAL A 86 -8.40 -3.89 12.52
CA VAL A 86 -7.10 -4.35 12.01
C VAL A 86 -6.02 -4.19 13.08
N THR A 87 -5.13 -5.17 13.18
CA THR A 87 -3.96 -5.08 14.06
C THR A 87 -2.79 -4.49 13.30
N ALA A 88 -2.23 -3.38 13.80
CA ALA A 88 -1.10 -2.71 13.15
C ALA A 88 -0.22 -1.98 14.18
N GLN A 89 1.03 -1.70 13.82
CA GLN A 89 1.86 -0.82 14.63
C GLN A 89 1.47 0.64 14.41
N LEU A 90 1.53 1.44 15.47
CA LEU A 90 1.50 2.89 15.40
C LEU A 90 2.90 3.43 15.09
N THR A 91 2.96 4.55 14.36
CA THR A 91 4.20 5.21 13.96
C THR A 91 4.00 6.72 13.94
N ASP A 92 5.09 7.48 13.98
CA ASP A 92 5.07 8.95 14.00
C ASP A 92 4.23 9.54 15.17
N VAL A 93 4.22 8.87 16.32
CA VAL A 93 3.54 9.29 17.56
C VAL A 93 4.31 8.80 18.78
N ASP A 94 4.41 9.66 19.81
CA ASP A 94 5.02 9.29 21.07
C ASP A 94 4.03 8.51 21.94
N GLU A 95 4.53 7.53 22.71
CA GLU A 95 3.70 6.65 23.54
C GLU A 95 2.76 7.42 24.49
N ALA A 96 3.25 8.51 25.06
CA ALA A 96 2.50 9.35 26.00
C ALA A 96 1.32 10.09 25.35
N GLU A 97 1.30 10.22 24.03
CA GLU A 97 0.26 10.93 23.28
C GLU A 97 -0.86 9.99 22.82
N ILE A 98 -0.69 8.67 22.91
CA ILE A 98 -1.62 7.68 22.37
C ILE A 98 -2.85 7.54 23.28
N TYR A 99 -4.04 7.68 22.70
CA TYR A 99 -5.31 7.48 23.41
C TYR A 99 -6.32 6.69 22.57
N ILE A 100 -7.27 6.03 23.24
CA ILE A 100 -8.38 5.32 22.60
C ILE A 100 -9.30 6.35 21.93
N GLY A 101 -9.65 6.11 20.67
CA GLY A 101 -10.39 7.05 19.83
C GLY A 101 -9.50 8.00 19.02
N MET A 102 -8.16 7.93 19.16
CA MET A 102 -7.25 8.75 18.35
C MET A 102 -7.47 8.48 16.86
N PRO A 103 -7.73 9.51 16.04
CA PRO A 103 -7.88 9.35 14.60
C PRO A 103 -6.52 9.03 13.97
N VAL A 104 -6.51 8.04 13.08
CA VAL A 104 -5.30 7.53 12.43
C VAL A 104 -5.51 7.33 10.94
N GLU A 105 -4.40 7.37 10.19
CA GLU A 105 -4.37 7.07 8.76
C GLU A 105 -3.28 6.04 8.43
N MET A 106 -3.56 5.22 7.42
CA MET A 106 -2.66 4.17 6.94
C MET A 106 -1.46 4.77 6.21
N VAL A 107 -0.29 4.23 6.51
CA VAL A 107 0.96 4.50 5.79
C VAL A 107 1.66 3.20 5.45
N THR A 108 2.30 3.15 4.27
CA THR A 108 3.11 2.00 3.87
C THR A 108 4.51 2.12 4.48
N ARG A 109 4.92 1.12 5.25
CA ARG A 109 6.22 1.07 5.92
C ARG A 109 6.82 -0.33 5.80
N VAL A 110 8.12 -0.45 6.07
CA VAL A 110 8.77 -1.75 6.25
C VAL A 110 8.21 -2.40 7.51
N LEU A 111 7.62 -3.59 7.36
CA LEU A 111 7.12 -4.42 8.44
C LEU A 111 8.19 -5.37 8.96
N ARG A 112 9.03 -5.90 8.06
CA ARG A 112 10.07 -6.87 8.39
C ARG A 112 11.15 -6.87 7.31
N GLU A 113 12.36 -7.22 7.73
CA GLU A 113 13.51 -7.52 6.88
C GLU A 113 13.87 -8.99 7.09
N ASP A 114 14.00 -9.77 6.01
CA ASP A 114 14.23 -11.22 6.11
C ASP A 114 15.73 -11.60 6.06
N GLY A 115 16.54 -11.02 6.93
CA GLY A 115 18.00 -11.19 6.95
C GLY A 115 18.74 -10.34 5.91
N GLU A 116 20.09 -10.40 5.89
CA GLU A 116 20.94 -9.49 5.11
C GLU A 116 20.73 -9.54 3.59
N ARG A 117 20.35 -10.70 3.05
CA ARG A 117 20.03 -10.89 1.63
C ARG A 117 18.55 -11.21 1.40
N GLY A 118 17.71 -10.91 2.40
CA GLY A 118 16.29 -11.18 2.37
C GLY A 118 15.46 -10.13 1.66
N MET A 119 14.17 -10.42 1.54
CA MET A 119 13.20 -9.47 1.02
C MET A 119 12.81 -8.44 2.07
N LEU A 120 12.65 -7.18 1.65
CA LEU A 120 11.97 -6.15 2.43
C LEU A 120 10.46 -6.36 2.32
N VAL A 121 9.83 -6.67 3.44
CA VAL A 121 8.39 -6.88 3.53
C VAL A 121 7.74 -5.57 3.91
N TYR A 122 7.07 -4.93 2.95
CA TYR A 122 6.29 -3.72 3.22
C TYR A 122 4.84 -4.04 3.62
N GLY A 123 4.18 -3.09 4.26
CA GLY A 123 2.75 -3.15 4.49
C GLY A 123 2.26 -1.97 5.33
N TYR A 124 1.03 -2.07 5.81
CA TYR A 124 0.39 -0.98 6.53
C TYR A 124 0.91 -0.86 7.98
N LYS A 125 1.23 0.37 8.36
CA LYS A 125 1.23 0.88 9.74
C LYS A 125 0.23 2.04 9.80
N PHE A 126 -0.05 2.55 10.98
CA PHE A 126 -0.91 3.71 11.16
C PHE A 126 -0.17 4.84 11.86
N ARG A 127 -0.41 6.07 11.43
CA ARG A 127 0.06 7.27 12.13
C ARG A 127 -1.13 8.15 12.52
N PRO A 128 -0.98 9.08 13.47
CA PRO A 128 -2.03 10.06 13.76
C PRO A 128 -2.48 10.74 12.47
N ALA A 129 -3.79 10.84 12.28
CA ALA A 129 -4.36 11.49 11.13
C ALA A 129 -3.93 12.96 11.15
N ARG A 130 -3.29 13.42 10.08
CA ARG A 130 -3.05 14.86 9.94
C ARG A 130 -4.40 15.55 9.80
N PRO A 131 -4.61 16.72 10.44
CA PRO A 131 -5.78 17.52 10.15
C PRO A 131 -5.78 17.77 8.64
N VAL A 132 -6.90 17.41 8.01
CA VAL A 132 -7.15 17.71 6.60
C VAL A 132 -7.04 19.23 6.50
N ARG A 133 -5.95 19.72 5.92
CA ARG A 133 -6.01 21.06 5.34
C ARG A 133 -7.11 20.96 4.29
N ASP A 134 -8.10 21.85 4.35
CA ASP A 134 -9.09 22.03 3.29
C ASP A 134 -8.35 22.51 2.03
N ASP A 135 -7.57 21.61 1.43
CA ASP A 135 -6.97 21.77 0.13
C ASP A 135 -8.10 21.56 -0.87
N ALA A 136 -8.82 22.64 -1.15
CA ALA A 136 -9.36 22.84 -2.49
C ALA A 136 -8.26 22.41 -3.46
N SER A 137 -8.52 21.30 -4.16
CA SER A 137 -7.50 20.49 -4.82
C SER A 137 -6.58 21.36 -5.68
N PRO A 138 -5.24 21.29 -5.56
CA PRO A 138 -4.45 21.52 -6.75
C PRO A 138 -4.81 20.37 -7.68
N SER A 139 -5.61 20.67 -8.71
CA SER A 139 -5.78 19.81 -9.86
C SER A 139 -4.39 19.30 -10.24
N VAL A 140 -4.13 18.02 -10.02
CA VAL A 140 -2.97 17.36 -10.59
C VAL A 140 -3.22 17.38 -12.09
N THR A 141 -2.76 18.42 -12.76
CA THR A 141 -2.55 18.39 -14.20
C THR A 141 -1.58 17.24 -14.41
N GLU A 142 -2.05 16.18 -15.08
CA GLU A 142 -1.20 15.09 -15.55
C GLU A 142 0.13 15.66 -16.05
N PRO A 143 1.28 15.19 -15.56
CA PRO A 143 2.54 15.56 -16.17
C PRO A 143 2.48 15.07 -17.61
N ALA A 144 2.63 16.03 -18.54
CA ALA A 144 2.64 15.80 -19.97
C ALA A 144 3.45 14.55 -20.32
N HIS A 145 2.80 13.64 -21.05
CA HIS A 145 3.40 12.51 -21.73
C HIS A 145 4.76 12.90 -22.29
N VAL A 146 5.85 12.38 -21.72
CA VAL A 146 7.19 12.53 -22.27
C VAL A 146 7.21 11.77 -23.61
N PRO A 147 7.31 12.47 -24.76
CA PRO A 147 7.37 11.77 -26.03
C PRO A 147 8.69 10.99 -26.09
N GLN A 148 8.60 9.71 -26.44
CA GLN A 148 9.77 8.87 -26.68
C GLN A 148 10.61 9.49 -27.81
N PRO A 149 11.96 9.56 -27.68
CA PRO A 149 12.80 10.02 -28.78
C PRO A 149 12.73 9.02 -29.94
N ALA A 150 12.34 9.52 -31.11
CA ALA A 150 12.27 8.77 -32.34
C ALA A 150 13.66 8.22 -32.73
N GLU A 151 13.75 6.91 -32.92
CA GLU A 151 14.87 6.28 -33.61
C GLU A 151 14.98 6.87 -35.02
N SER A 152 16.04 7.64 -35.23
CA SER A 152 16.38 8.23 -36.53
C SER A 152 16.89 7.14 -37.47
N ALA A 153 16.08 6.80 -38.47
CA ALA A 153 16.49 6.07 -39.65
C ALA A 153 17.64 6.83 -40.38
N PRO A 154 18.60 6.11 -41.01
CA PRO A 154 19.69 6.75 -41.74
C PRO A 154 19.19 7.44 -43.02
N PRO A 155 19.77 8.59 -43.41
CA PRO A 155 19.32 9.35 -44.58
C PRO A 155 19.77 8.70 -45.89
N GLU A 156 18.80 8.46 -46.78
CA GLU A 156 19.03 8.30 -48.22
C GLU A 156 19.20 9.67 -48.90
N GLY A 157 20.18 9.77 -49.79
CA GLY A 157 20.47 10.89 -50.69
C GLY A 157 21.96 10.86 -51.04
N GLU A 158 22.41 10.74 -52.29
CA GLU A 158 22.02 11.55 -53.45
C GLU A 158 22.55 10.86 -54.75
N PRO A 159 21.92 11.05 -55.92
CA PRO A 159 22.29 10.34 -57.15
C PRO A 159 23.51 10.97 -57.85
N ALA A 160 24.54 10.16 -58.10
CA ALA A 160 25.68 10.57 -58.93
C ALA A 160 25.41 10.25 -60.41
N ALA A 161 25.65 11.27 -61.23
CA ALA A 161 25.33 11.38 -62.64
C ALA A 161 25.95 10.30 -63.54
N ALA A 162 25.19 9.96 -64.59
CA ALA A 162 25.65 9.22 -65.75
C ALA A 162 26.71 10.00 -66.54
N GLN A 163 27.80 9.33 -66.91
CA GLN A 163 28.63 9.66 -68.07
C GLN A 163 28.96 8.37 -68.85
N PRO A 164 29.19 8.47 -70.17
CA PRO A 164 28.76 7.44 -71.12
C PRO A 164 29.82 6.37 -71.43
N VAL A 165 29.31 5.22 -71.85
CA VAL A 165 30.02 4.18 -72.61
C VAL A 165 30.21 4.70 -74.05
N MET A 166 31.41 4.56 -74.63
CA MET A 166 31.70 4.29 -76.06
C MET A 166 33.21 4.38 -76.34
N ALA A 167 33.85 3.22 -76.55
CA ALA A 167 34.75 2.86 -77.65
C ALA A 167 35.35 1.48 -77.36
#